data_AF-A0A420IBD8-F1
#
_entry.id   AF-A0A420IBD8-F1
#
_cell.length_a   1.000
_cell.length_b   1.000
_cell.length_c   1.000
_cell.angle_alpha   90.00
_cell.angle_beta   90.00
_cell.angle_gamma   90.00
#
_symmetry.space_group_name_H-M   'P 1'
#
loop_
_entity.id
_entity.type
_entity.pdbx_description
1 polymer ?
#
loop_
_entity_poly.entity_id
_entity_poly.type
_entity_poly.pdbx_seq_one_letter_code
_entity_poly.pdbx_strand_id
1 'polypeptide(L)'
;MRARTGQSSGTNKKLSDEQDAALCLYCDRYLYLGTNHKKKCIRLAANSILKAAGSTENVGRDWTSRFIERHPQYKFKQSRSISAARKRAAQKEELIKHFERFEATMKEYNIDILLVSTEQKQIYLIDLENREYVTVIEAISTVGKHTEPMVILSGQLMKEKHFKNGLHDGVLMAATESGYSNDWLSFKWLDHWEENSRPDDPEEW
;
A
#
# COMPACT_ATOMS: atom_id res chain seq x y z
N MET A 1 41.25 -39.37 26.13
CA MET A 1 40.18 -38.36 26.34
C MET A 1 40.48 -37.14 25.47
N ARG A 2 39.70 -36.92 24.41
CA ARG A 2 39.65 -35.63 23.69
C ARG A 2 38.17 -35.30 23.49
N ALA A 3 37.71 -34.28 24.20
CA ALA A 3 36.33 -33.81 24.17
C ALA A 3 36.03 -33.21 22.79
N ARG A 4 34.94 -33.67 22.17
CA ARG A 4 34.28 -32.97 21.05
C ARG A 4 33.52 -31.79 21.65
N THR A 5 34.09 -30.60 21.60
CA THR A 5 33.36 -29.35 21.79
C THR A 5 33.11 -28.73 20.43
N GLY A 6 31.93 -29.04 19.90
CA GLY A 6 31.36 -28.40 18.73
C GLY A 6 29.86 -28.32 18.94
N GLN A 7 29.42 -27.32 19.72
CA GLN A 7 28.02 -26.94 19.83
C GLN A 7 27.55 -26.53 18.43
N SER A 8 26.66 -27.33 17.85
CA SER A 8 25.96 -27.01 16.61
C SER A 8 25.10 -25.77 16.81
N SER A 9 25.62 -24.59 16.42
CA SER A 9 24.82 -23.39 16.23
C SER A 9 24.24 -23.45 14.81
N GLY A 10 22.91 -23.32 14.70
CA GLY A 10 22.16 -23.58 13.47
C GLY A 10 22.65 -22.76 12.26
N THR A 11 23.13 -23.46 11.25
CA THR A 11 23.89 -23.00 10.06
C THR A 11 23.09 -22.17 9.02
N ASN A 12 22.00 -21.49 9.38
CA ASN A 12 21.05 -20.95 8.39
C ASN A 12 20.54 -19.50 8.62
N LYS A 13 21.20 -18.67 9.43
CA LYS A 13 20.95 -17.22 9.47
C LYS A 13 21.88 -16.51 8.48
N LYS A 14 21.36 -16.17 7.30
CA LYS A 14 22.12 -15.46 6.26
C LYS A 14 22.27 -13.95 6.53
N LEU A 15 21.41 -13.40 7.39
CA LEU A 15 21.48 -12.01 7.87
C LEU A 15 22.13 -12.00 9.26
N SER A 16 22.91 -10.96 9.57
CA SER A 16 23.32 -10.67 10.95
C SER A 16 22.12 -10.30 11.81
N ASP A 17 22.26 -10.28 13.14
CA ASP A 17 21.15 -9.94 14.02
C ASP A 17 20.68 -8.49 13.81
N GLU A 18 21.58 -7.55 13.49
CA GLU A 18 21.23 -6.16 13.13
C GLU A 18 20.45 -6.09 11.81
N GLN A 19 20.86 -6.89 10.83
CA GLN A 19 20.20 -6.96 9.52
C GLN A 19 18.82 -7.64 9.61
N ASP A 20 18.69 -8.67 10.45
CA ASP A 20 17.44 -9.35 10.77
C ASP A 20 16.49 -8.38 11.49
N ALA A 21 17.00 -7.57 12.42
CA ALA A 21 16.24 -6.50 13.08
C ALA A 21 15.78 -5.40 12.11
N ALA A 22 16.65 -4.96 11.18
CA ALA A 22 16.28 -4.01 10.13
C ALA A 22 15.17 -4.55 9.22
N LEU A 23 15.23 -5.84 8.88
CA LEU A 23 14.17 -6.50 8.12
C LEU A 23 12.87 -6.63 8.92
N CYS A 24 12.94 -6.85 10.23
CA CYS A 24 11.76 -6.83 11.11
C CYS A 24 11.10 -5.44 11.13
N LEU A 25 11.89 -4.36 11.28
CA LEU A 25 11.37 -2.99 11.21
C LEU A 25 10.70 -2.68 9.86
N TYR A 26 11.31 -3.15 8.77
CA TYR A 26 10.69 -3.07 7.45
C TYR A 26 9.35 -3.82 7.41
N CYS A 27 9.28 -5.02 7.97
CA CYS A 27 8.04 -5.79 8.10
C CYS A 27 6.97 -5.07 8.93
N ASP A 28 7.34 -4.52 10.08
CA ASP A 28 6.46 -3.79 11.00
C ASP A 28 5.86 -2.54 10.35
N ARG A 29 6.65 -1.82 9.55
CA ARG A 29 6.17 -0.63 8.83
C ARG A 29 5.00 -0.96 7.90
N TYR A 30 5.02 -2.08 7.20
CA TYR A 30 3.90 -2.45 6.32
C TYR A 30 2.68 -2.92 7.11
N LEU A 31 2.89 -3.65 8.22
CA LEU A 31 1.80 -4.02 9.12
C LEU A 31 1.10 -2.77 9.67
N TYR A 32 1.87 -1.73 10.03
CA TYR A 32 1.34 -0.42 10.42
C TYR A 32 0.50 0.21 9.29
N LEU A 33 0.96 0.10 8.03
CA LEU A 33 0.22 0.56 6.85
C LEU A 33 -0.97 -0.36 6.47
N GLY A 34 -1.28 -1.39 7.27
CA GLY A 34 -2.42 -2.29 7.04
C GLY A 34 -2.18 -3.30 5.90
N THR A 35 -0.93 -3.51 5.50
CA THR A 35 -0.56 -4.41 4.40
C THR A 35 0.31 -5.55 4.91
N ASN A 36 0.13 -6.74 4.33
CA ASN A 36 1.02 -7.87 4.60
C ASN A 36 2.09 -7.98 3.53
N HIS A 37 3.29 -8.37 3.95
CA HIS A 37 4.36 -8.66 3.03
C HIS A 37 4.12 -9.99 2.30
N LYS A 38 4.19 -9.95 0.97
CA LYS A 38 4.35 -11.16 0.17
C LYS A 38 5.76 -11.72 0.41
N LYS A 39 5.91 -13.05 0.42
CA LYS A 39 7.23 -13.71 0.59
C LYS A 39 8.29 -13.16 -0.39
N LYS A 40 7.90 -12.85 -1.63
CA LYS A 40 8.80 -12.24 -2.62
C LYS A 40 9.37 -10.89 -2.16
N CYS A 41 8.56 -10.04 -1.53
CA CYS A 41 8.98 -8.72 -1.07
C CYS A 41 9.95 -8.82 0.11
N ILE A 42 9.70 -9.71 1.07
CA ILE A 42 10.63 -9.99 2.18
C ILE A 42 11.98 -10.45 1.64
N ARG A 43 11.98 -11.33 0.64
CA ARG A 43 13.20 -11.80 -0.04
C ARG A 43 13.97 -10.67 -0.72
N LEU A 44 13.26 -9.77 -1.41
CA LEU A 44 13.89 -8.61 -2.08
C LEU A 44 14.47 -7.63 -1.06
N ALA A 45 13.74 -7.34 0.02
CA ALA A 45 14.22 -6.48 1.09
C ALA A 45 15.45 -7.06 1.78
N ALA A 46 15.44 -8.37 2.09
CA ALA A 46 16.61 -9.07 2.64
C ALA A 46 17.84 -8.96 1.71
N ASN A 47 17.66 -9.20 0.41
CA ASN A 47 18.75 -9.05 -0.56
C ASN A 47 19.23 -7.60 -0.71
N SER A 48 18.32 -6.62 -0.58
CA SER A 48 18.68 -5.20 -0.60
C SER A 48 19.55 -4.83 0.60
N ILE A 49 19.22 -5.36 1.78
CA ILE A 49 20.01 -5.16 3.01
C ILE A 49 21.40 -5.80 2.86
N LEU A 50 21.47 -7.03 2.32
CA LEU A 50 22.75 -7.71 2.05
C LEU A 50 23.62 -6.92 1.08
N LYS A 51 23.04 -6.42 -0.02
CA LYS A 51 23.76 -5.60 -1.00
C LYS A 51 24.25 -4.29 -0.41
N ALA A 52 23.42 -3.61 0.39
CA ALA A 52 23.81 -2.38 1.09
C ALA A 52 24.95 -2.62 2.08
N ALA A 53 25.04 -3.82 2.66
CA ALA A 53 26.15 -4.24 3.53
C ALA A 53 27.39 -4.74 2.75
N GLY A 54 27.40 -4.65 1.41
CA GLY A 54 28.53 -5.05 0.58
C GLY A 54 28.59 -6.54 0.21
N SER A 55 27.55 -7.31 0.53
CA SER A 55 27.47 -8.73 0.14
C SER A 55 26.97 -8.88 -1.31
N THR A 56 27.59 -9.77 -2.07
CA THR A 56 27.17 -10.17 -3.42
C THR A 56 26.21 -11.35 -3.41
N GLU A 57 25.97 -11.95 -2.25
CA GLU A 57 25.13 -13.13 -2.13
C GLU A 57 23.65 -12.79 -1.95
N ASN A 58 22.78 -13.67 -2.46
CA ASN A 58 21.33 -13.58 -2.26
C ASN A 58 20.83 -14.66 -1.30
N VAL A 59 19.73 -14.40 -0.61
CA VAL A 59 19.04 -15.40 0.21
C VAL A 59 18.39 -16.49 -0.65
N GLY A 60 18.43 -17.72 -0.15
CA GLY A 60 17.89 -18.90 -0.84
C GLY A 60 16.36 -18.87 -0.98
N ARG A 61 15.83 -19.77 -1.82
CA ARG A 61 14.38 -19.85 -2.13
C ARG A 61 13.52 -20.04 -0.87
N ASP A 62 13.95 -20.92 0.03
CA ASP A 62 13.19 -21.29 1.24
C ASP A 62 13.53 -20.43 2.46
N TRP A 63 14.52 -19.55 2.34
CA TRP A 63 14.99 -18.71 3.44
C TRP A 63 13.85 -17.86 4.01
N THR A 64 12.97 -17.32 3.17
CA THR A 64 11.83 -16.51 3.62
C THR A 64 10.80 -17.32 4.40
N SER A 65 10.58 -18.59 4.05
CA SER A 65 9.67 -19.46 4.83
C SER A 65 10.23 -19.68 6.23
N ARG A 66 11.54 -19.97 6.33
CA ARG A 66 12.24 -20.10 7.62
C ARG A 66 12.27 -18.80 8.42
N PHE A 67 12.43 -17.65 7.76
CA PHE A 67 12.29 -16.34 8.41
C PHE A 67 10.90 -16.17 9.04
N ILE A 68 9.83 -16.49 8.29
CA ILE A 68 8.46 -16.40 8.83
C ILE A 68 8.22 -17.40 9.96
N GLU A 69 8.83 -18.59 9.91
CA GLU A 69 8.77 -19.57 11.01
C GLU A 69 9.44 -19.05 12.28
N ARG A 70 10.57 -18.33 12.15
CA ARG A 70 11.24 -17.64 13.29
C ARG A 70 10.46 -16.44 13.80
N HIS A 71 9.69 -15.78 12.92
CA HIS A 71 8.94 -14.56 13.22
C HIS A 71 7.45 -14.75 12.91
N PRO A 72 6.72 -15.53 13.74
CA PRO A 72 5.32 -15.87 13.48
C PRO A 72 4.38 -14.66 13.39
N GLN A 73 4.78 -13.50 13.94
CA GLN A 73 4.06 -12.23 13.79
C GLN A 73 3.92 -11.77 12.33
N TYR A 74 4.84 -12.19 11.45
CA TYR A 74 4.85 -11.86 10.02
C TYR A 74 4.20 -12.94 9.15
N LYS A 75 3.57 -13.95 9.77
CA LYS A 75 2.76 -14.91 9.03
C LYS A 75 1.65 -14.16 8.31
N PHE A 76 1.52 -14.42 7.01
CA PHE A 76 0.55 -13.73 6.16
C PHE A 76 -0.86 -13.84 6.73
N LYS A 77 -1.53 -12.69 6.81
CA LYS A 77 -2.96 -12.59 7.13
C LYS A 77 -3.67 -11.98 5.94
N GLN A 78 -4.89 -12.40 5.65
CA GLN A 78 -5.66 -11.69 4.63
C GLN A 78 -6.09 -10.34 5.19
N SER A 79 -5.75 -9.23 4.54
CA SER A 79 -6.29 -7.92 4.91
C SER A 79 -7.74 -7.82 4.47
N ARG A 80 -8.58 -7.14 5.26
CA ARG A 80 -9.97 -6.81 4.90
C ARG A 80 -10.11 -5.31 4.75
N SER A 81 -10.92 -4.86 3.80
CA SER A 81 -11.28 -3.44 3.71
C SER A 81 -12.21 -3.09 4.87
N ILE A 82 -11.95 -1.96 5.52
CA ILE A 82 -12.88 -1.30 6.43
C ILE A 82 -13.02 0.15 6.02
N SER A 83 -14.26 0.62 5.97
CA SER A 83 -14.58 2.02 5.79
C SER A 83 -13.86 2.93 6.79
N ALA A 84 -13.28 4.01 6.29
CA ALA A 84 -12.76 5.10 7.10
C ALA A 84 -13.85 5.71 7.99
N ALA A 85 -15.08 5.84 7.49
CA ALA A 85 -16.22 6.32 8.25
C ALA A 85 -16.58 5.34 9.38
N ARG A 86 -16.67 4.03 9.11
CA ARG A 86 -16.93 3.02 10.16
C ARG A 86 -15.84 2.99 11.22
N LYS A 87 -14.57 3.10 10.80
CA LYS A 87 -13.45 3.15 11.76
C LYS A 87 -13.48 4.39 12.65
N ARG A 88 -13.90 5.55 12.10
CA ARG A 88 -14.07 6.79 12.88
C ARG A 88 -15.30 6.76 13.79
N ALA A 89 -16.39 6.16 13.32
CA ALA A 89 -17.64 6.03 14.08
C ALA A 89 -17.49 5.05 15.26
N ALA A 90 -16.65 4.02 15.13
CA ALA A 90 -16.37 3.09 16.23
C ALA A 90 -15.49 3.74 17.32
N GLN A 91 -16.11 4.54 18.18
CA GLN A 91 -15.49 5.08 19.40
C GLN A 91 -15.41 3.97 20.46
N LYS A 92 -14.31 3.96 21.22
CA LYS A 92 -14.05 2.90 22.22
C LYS A 92 -15.15 2.86 23.28
N GLU A 93 -15.62 4.03 23.68
CA GLU A 93 -16.65 4.23 24.69
C GLU A 93 -18.00 3.68 24.24
N GLU A 94 -18.33 3.85 22.96
CA GLU A 94 -19.58 3.34 22.40
C GLU A 94 -19.57 1.81 22.29
N LEU A 95 -18.41 1.22 21.95
CA LEU A 95 -18.22 -0.24 21.97
C LEU A 95 -18.38 -0.82 23.38
N ILE A 96 -17.75 -0.20 24.39
CA ILE A 96 -17.89 -0.64 25.79
C ILE A 96 -19.36 -0.59 26.21
N LYS A 97 -20.03 0.55 25.97
CA LYS A 97 -21.44 0.72 26.32
C LYS A 97 -22.34 -0.29 25.61
N HIS A 98 -22.05 -0.63 24.36
CA HIS A 98 -22.76 -1.65 23.62
C HIS A 98 -22.61 -3.03 24.29
N PHE A 99 -21.39 -3.43 24.63
CA PHE A 99 -21.13 -4.72 25.29
C PHE A 99 -21.74 -4.80 26.70
N GLU A 100 -21.67 -3.73 27.50
CA GLU A 100 -22.33 -3.68 28.82
C GLU A 100 -23.85 -3.88 28.70
N ARG A 101 -24.49 -3.20 27.73
CA ARG A 101 -25.93 -3.36 27.47
C ARG A 101 -26.27 -4.76 26.98
N PHE A 102 -25.41 -5.33 26.13
CA PHE A 102 -25.55 -6.70 25.66
C PHE A 102 -25.49 -7.70 26.83
N GLU A 103 -24.50 -7.59 27.71
CA GLU A 103 -24.38 -8.45 28.91
C GLU A 103 -25.57 -8.33 29.85
N ALA A 104 -26.08 -7.12 30.08
CA ALA A 104 -27.28 -6.90 30.90
C ALA A 104 -28.51 -7.61 30.32
N THR A 105 -28.69 -7.52 29.00
CA THR A 105 -29.81 -8.17 28.29
C THR A 105 -29.67 -9.69 28.32
N MET A 106 -28.47 -10.21 28.10
CA MET A 106 -28.19 -11.66 28.20
C MET A 106 -28.59 -12.21 29.57
N LYS A 107 -28.28 -11.47 30.63
CA LYS A 107 -28.64 -11.82 32.01
C LYS A 107 -30.15 -11.76 32.25
N GLU A 108 -30.82 -10.72 31.74
CA GLU A 108 -32.27 -10.54 31.90
C GLU A 108 -33.07 -11.68 31.26
N TYR A 109 -32.68 -12.09 30.05
CA TYR A 109 -33.38 -13.11 29.28
C TYR A 109 -32.81 -14.54 29.48
N ASN A 110 -31.83 -14.70 30.37
CA ASN A 110 -31.16 -15.97 30.67
C ASN A 110 -30.67 -16.70 29.40
N ILE A 111 -30.10 -15.93 28.47
CA ILE A 111 -29.59 -16.43 27.19
C ILE A 111 -28.13 -16.83 27.39
N ASP A 112 -27.80 -18.08 27.08
CA ASP A 112 -26.42 -18.60 27.20
C ASP A 112 -25.79 -18.69 25.81
N ILE A 113 -24.89 -17.75 25.49
CA ILE A 113 -24.12 -17.73 24.22
C ILE A 113 -22.65 -17.91 24.56
N LEU A 114 -22.05 -18.94 23.98
CA LEU A 114 -20.60 -19.13 24.02
C LEU A 114 -19.92 -18.11 23.10
N LEU A 115 -19.44 -17.01 23.67
CA LEU A 115 -18.56 -16.08 22.97
C LEU A 115 -17.17 -16.68 22.84
N VAL A 116 -16.88 -17.27 21.68
CA VAL A 116 -15.51 -17.68 21.32
C VAL A 116 -14.78 -16.46 20.76
N SER A 117 -14.04 -15.77 21.64
CA SER A 117 -13.08 -14.78 21.18
C SER A 117 -11.97 -15.49 20.41
N THR A 118 -11.88 -15.23 19.12
CA THR A 118 -10.71 -15.65 18.35
C THR A 118 -9.62 -14.59 18.51
N GLU A 119 -8.45 -14.94 19.06
CA GLU A 119 -7.31 -14.01 19.19
C GLU A 119 -6.68 -13.63 17.84
N GLN A 120 -7.38 -13.83 16.73
CA GLN A 120 -6.85 -13.53 15.41
C GLN A 120 -6.81 -12.01 15.22
N LYS A 121 -5.62 -11.44 15.43
CA LYS A 121 -5.28 -10.07 15.04
C LYS A 121 -5.50 -9.90 13.53
N GLN A 122 -6.68 -9.42 13.15
CA GLN A 122 -7.09 -9.14 11.78
C GLN A 122 -6.45 -7.83 11.31
N ILE A 123 -5.98 -7.80 10.06
CA ILE A 123 -5.43 -6.57 9.46
C ILE A 123 -6.52 -5.90 8.63
N TYR A 124 -6.71 -4.60 8.85
CA TYR A 124 -7.68 -3.80 8.12
C TYR A 124 -6.99 -2.75 7.26
N LEU A 125 -7.39 -2.68 6.00
CA LEU A 125 -7.07 -1.59 5.09
C LEU A 125 -8.17 -0.54 5.20
N ILE A 126 -7.79 0.70 5.49
CA ILE A 126 -8.75 1.80 5.50
C ILE A 126 -9.11 2.12 4.06
N ASP A 127 -10.40 2.01 3.75
CA ASP A 127 -10.95 2.45 2.48
C ASP A 127 -11.68 3.77 2.67
N LEU A 128 -11.41 4.73 1.79
CA LEU A 128 -12.04 6.04 1.84
C LEU A 128 -13.52 6.01 1.42
N GLU A 129 -14.04 4.86 0.99
CA GLU A 129 -15.42 4.55 0.53
C GLU A 129 -15.88 5.37 -0.68
N ASN A 130 -15.51 6.64 -0.78
CA ASN A 130 -15.79 7.50 -1.91
C ASN A 130 -14.56 7.56 -2.82
N ARG A 131 -14.51 6.65 -3.81
CA ARG A 131 -13.50 6.68 -4.87
C ARG A 131 -14.21 6.94 -6.17
N GLU A 132 -13.97 8.10 -6.75
CA GLU A 132 -14.32 8.39 -8.13
C GLU A 132 -13.10 8.07 -9.01
N TYR A 133 -13.37 7.53 -10.19
CA TYR A 133 -12.31 7.31 -11.18
C TYR A 133 -11.94 8.64 -11.84
N VAL A 134 -10.68 8.75 -12.20
CA VAL A 134 -10.11 9.88 -12.94
C VAL A 134 -9.38 9.31 -14.15
N THR A 135 -9.63 9.88 -15.33
CA THR A 135 -8.86 9.51 -16.53
C THR A 135 -7.70 10.48 -16.67
N VAL A 136 -6.50 9.95 -16.88
CA VAL A 136 -5.29 10.74 -17.13
C VAL A 136 -4.74 10.34 -18.49
N ILE A 137 -4.44 11.33 -19.34
CA ILE A 137 -3.78 11.14 -20.63
C ILE A 137 -2.40 11.77 -20.52
N GLU A 138 -1.36 10.99 -20.77
CA GLU A 138 0.04 11.43 -20.72
C GLU A 138 0.80 10.92 -21.95
N ALA A 139 1.86 11.63 -22.33
CA ALA A 139 2.79 11.19 -23.37
C ALA A 139 4.24 11.31 -22.91
N ILE A 140 5.01 10.25 -23.15
CA ILE A 140 6.40 10.10 -22.75
C ILE A 140 7.22 9.65 -23.97
N SER A 141 8.37 10.28 -24.17
CA SER A 141 9.33 9.93 -25.22
C SER A 141 10.28 8.79 -24.78
N THR A 142 10.96 8.17 -25.75
CA THR A 142 11.98 7.14 -25.50
C THR A 142 13.20 7.66 -24.74
N VAL A 143 13.42 8.97 -24.71
CA VAL A 143 14.50 9.64 -23.98
C VAL A 143 14.07 10.03 -22.55
N GLY A 144 12.81 9.78 -22.18
CA GLY A 144 12.26 10.10 -20.86
C GLY A 144 11.78 11.54 -20.68
N LYS A 145 11.77 12.36 -21.75
CA LYS A 145 11.00 13.62 -21.75
C LYS A 145 9.50 13.29 -21.69
N HIS A 146 8.75 14.03 -20.88
CA HIS A 146 7.30 13.88 -20.71
C HIS A 146 6.60 15.22 -20.91
N THR A 147 5.34 15.16 -21.33
CA THR A 147 4.46 16.33 -21.47
C THR A 147 3.51 16.42 -20.27
N GLU A 148 3.06 17.63 -19.96
CA GLU A 148 2.06 17.82 -18.92
C GLU A 148 0.77 17.08 -19.27
N PRO A 149 0.20 16.29 -18.34
CA PRO A 149 -0.92 15.42 -18.64
C PRO A 149 -2.25 16.19 -18.76
N MET A 150 -3.23 15.56 -19.42
CA MET A 150 -4.63 15.94 -19.31
C MET A 150 -5.30 15.07 -18.24
N VAL A 151 -6.04 15.71 -17.33
CA VAL A 151 -6.81 15.07 -16.27
C VAL A 151 -8.30 15.29 -16.52
N ILE A 152 -9.06 14.20 -16.68
CA ILE A 152 -10.49 14.22 -16.92
C ILE A 152 -11.22 13.71 -15.67
N LEU A 153 -12.03 14.58 -15.07
CA LEU A 153 -12.91 14.22 -13.95
C LEU A 153 -14.32 13.89 -14.46
N SER A 154 -15.04 13.02 -13.74
CA SER A 154 -16.48 12.84 -13.96
C SER A 154 -17.24 14.10 -13.49
N GLY A 155 -18.09 14.63 -14.36
CA GLY A 155 -18.91 15.80 -14.09
C GLY A 155 -19.09 16.69 -15.31
N GLN A 156 -19.96 17.69 -15.18
CA GLN A 156 -20.22 18.64 -16.27
C GLN A 156 -19.36 19.92 -16.17
N LEU A 157 -18.98 20.31 -14.95
CA LEU A 157 -18.27 21.58 -14.73
C LEU A 157 -17.34 21.47 -13.53
N MET A 158 -16.07 21.81 -13.76
CA MET A 158 -15.07 21.90 -12.70
C MET A 158 -14.96 23.33 -12.23
N LYS A 159 -15.20 23.56 -10.94
CA LYS A 159 -14.96 24.87 -10.33
C LYS A 159 -13.57 24.88 -9.70
N GLU A 160 -12.56 25.07 -10.54
CA GLU A 160 -11.14 24.96 -10.17
C GLU A 160 -10.77 25.69 -8.87
N LYS A 161 -11.30 26.91 -8.67
CA LYS A 161 -11.12 27.72 -7.45
C LYS A 161 -11.55 27.05 -6.13
N HIS A 162 -12.34 25.98 -6.19
CA HIS A 162 -12.78 25.22 -5.01
C HIS A 162 -11.90 23.99 -4.73
N PHE A 163 -10.93 23.69 -5.60
CA PHE A 163 -9.97 22.62 -5.37
C PHE A 163 -8.71 23.22 -4.73
N LYS A 164 -8.23 22.60 -3.65
CA LYS A 164 -6.83 22.72 -3.25
C LYS A 164 -6.06 21.65 -4.01
N ASN A 165 -5.72 21.92 -5.26
CA ASN A 165 -4.89 21.01 -6.04
C ASN A 165 -3.41 21.48 -5.94
N GLY A 166 -2.49 20.52 -5.95
CA GLY A 166 -1.05 20.78 -6.06
C GLY A 166 -0.57 20.39 -7.46
N LEU A 167 -1.45 20.54 -8.46
CA LEU A 167 -1.15 20.21 -9.84
C LEU A 167 -0.31 21.33 -10.43
N HIS A 168 0.54 20.98 -11.39
CA HIS A 168 1.34 21.96 -12.11
C HIS A 168 0.43 22.78 -13.04
N ASP A 169 0.74 24.06 -13.24
CA ASP A 169 -0.11 24.97 -14.03
C ASP A 169 -0.28 24.53 -15.50
N GLY A 170 0.64 23.70 -16.00
CA GLY A 170 0.54 23.11 -17.34
C GLY A 170 -0.38 21.91 -17.45
N VAL A 171 -0.96 21.40 -16.35
CA VAL A 171 -1.88 20.26 -16.39
C VAL A 171 -3.20 20.68 -17.04
N LEU A 172 -3.59 20.00 -18.12
CA LEU A 172 -4.85 20.30 -18.80
C LEU A 172 -6.03 19.65 -18.09
N MET A 173 -6.86 20.48 -17.48
CA MET A 173 -8.03 20.05 -16.72
C MET A 173 -9.28 19.95 -17.59
N ALA A 174 -9.93 18.78 -17.61
CA ALA A 174 -11.16 18.51 -18.35
C ALA A 174 -12.21 17.80 -17.50
N ALA A 175 -13.48 17.88 -17.91
CA ALA A 175 -14.55 17.09 -17.31
C ALA A 175 -15.56 16.62 -18.34
N THR A 176 -16.05 15.40 -18.16
CA THR A 176 -17.14 14.79 -18.94
C THR A 176 -18.08 14.07 -17.99
N GLU A 177 -19.36 13.94 -18.34
CA GLU A 177 -20.32 13.22 -17.48
C GLU A 177 -19.83 11.81 -17.11
N SER A 178 -19.18 11.13 -18.06
CA SER A 178 -18.65 9.78 -17.86
C SER A 178 -17.28 9.75 -17.19
N GLY A 179 -16.53 10.85 -17.17
CA GLY A 179 -15.13 10.91 -16.75
C GLY A 179 -14.13 10.27 -17.72
N TYR A 180 -14.59 9.79 -18.88
CA TYR A 180 -13.74 9.21 -19.94
C TYR A 180 -13.42 10.23 -21.04
N SER A 181 -12.39 9.92 -21.82
CA SER A 181 -12.06 10.64 -23.06
C SER A 181 -13.14 10.43 -24.13
N ASN A 182 -13.19 11.36 -25.08
CA ASN A 182 -14.00 11.31 -26.29
C ASN A 182 -13.23 11.95 -27.45
N ASP A 183 -13.77 11.90 -28.66
CA ASP A 183 -13.07 12.38 -29.86
C ASP A 183 -12.63 13.84 -29.72
N TRP A 184 -13.49 14.69 -29.17
CA TRP A 184 -13.18 16.11 -28.99
C TRP A 184 -12.08 16.35 -27.95
N LEU A 185 -12.11 15.64 -26.81
CA LEU A 185 -11.04 15.69 -25.82
C LEU A 185 -9.73 15.13 -26.37
N SER A 186 -9.81 14.16 -27.27
CA SER A 186 -8.65 13.58 -27.93
C SER A 186 -7.99 14.62 -28.85
N PHE A 187 -8.76 15.40 -29.60
CA PHE A 187 -8.22 16.54 -30.36
C PHE A 187 -7.62 17.61 -29.45
N LYS A 188 -8.31 18.00 -28.37
CA LYS A 188 -7.76 18.94 -27.39
C LYS A 188 -6.46 18.48 -26.76
N TRP A 189 -6.35 17.17 -26.52
CA TRP A 189 -5.12 16.58 -26.02
C TRP A 189 -3.99 16.70 -27.05
N LEU A 190 -4.27 16.50 -28.35
CA LEU A 190 -3.28 16.66 -29.40
C LEU A 190 -2.79 18.11 -29.53
N ASP A 191 -3.71 19.09 -29.46
CA ASP A 191 -3.34 20.51 -29.47
C ASP A 191 -2.43 20.84 -28.27
N HIS A 192 -2.82 20.40 -27.07
CA HIS A 192 -2.03 20.54 -25.85
C HIS A 192 -0.67 19.86 -25.94
N TRP A 193 -0.63 18.65 -26.50
CA TRP A 193 0.61 17.90 -26.68
C TRP A 193 1.54 18.61 -27.66
N GLU A 194 1.05 19.10 -28.79
CA GLU A 194 1.85 19.86 -29.77
C GLU A 194 2.45 21.11 -29.12
N GLU A 195 1.65 21.88 -28.38
CA GLU A 195 2.13 23.08 -27.66
C GLU A 195 3.22 22.77 -26.63
N ASN A 196 3.13 21.63 -25.93
CA ASN A 196 4.04 21.27 -24.84
C ASN A 196 5.19 20.34 -25.24
N SER A 197 5.18 19.80 -26.45
CA SER A 197 6.24 18.89 -26.95
C SER A 197 7.11 19.50 -28.04
N ARG A 198 6.74 20.68 -28.56
CA ARG A 198 7.50 21.35 -29.60
C ARG A 198 8.90 21.71 -29.09
N PRO A 199 9.97 21.31 -29.79
CA PRO A 199 11.32 21.69 -29.40
C PRO A 199 11.51 23.20 -29.58
N ASP A 200 12.21 23.83 -28.64
CA ASP A 200 12.56 25.26 -28.70
C ASP A 200 13.49 25.54 -29.89
N ASP A 201 14.28 24.54 -30.30
CA ASP A 201 15.15 24.56 -31.47
C ASP A 201 14.67 23.54 -32.52
N PRO A 202 14.28 23.97 -33.73
CA PRO A 202 13.94 23.08 -34.84
C PRO A 202 15.09 22.23 -35.38
N GLU A 203 16.28 22.23 -34.78
CA GLU A 203 17.35 21.26 -35.10
C GLU A 203 17.46 20.10 -34.09
N GLU A 204 16.67 20.10 -33.01
CA GLU A 204 16.68 19.04 -31.97
C GLU A 204 15.86 17.78 -32.30
N TRP A 205 15.26 17.69 -33.50
CA TRP A 205 14.46 16.52 -33.93
C TRP A 205 15.25 15.51 -34.77
#